data_AF-A0A2T0B1T3-F1
#
_entry.id   AF-A0A2T0B1T3-F1
#
_cell.length_a   1.000
_cell.length_b   1.000
_cell.length_c   1.000
_cell.angle_alpha   90.00
_cell.angle_beta   90.00
_cell.angle_gamma   90.00
#
_symmetry.space_group_name_H-M   'P 1'
#
loop_
_entity.id
_entity.type
_entity.pdbx_description
1 polymer ?
#
loop_
_entity_poly.entity_id
_entity_poly.type
_entity_poly.pdbx_seq_one_letter_code
_entity_poly.pdbx_strand_id
1 'polypeptide(L)'
;MFDISVFNGLSEEEKYENMVIMLEGLISDEKDVITNLSNASALINALIDRINWVGFYIMKNGELVLGPFQGLPACNRIKVGAGVCGTAAKDKKSMRK
;
A
#
# COMPACT_ATOMS: atom_id res chain seq x y z
N MET A 1 -1.39 2.78 -22.14
CA MET A 1 -2.28 3.14 -21.01
C MET A 1 -2.42 1.89 -20.16
N PHE A 2 -2.35 2.01 -18.84
CA PHE A 2 -2.54 0.88 -17.94
C PHE A 2 -4.00 0.41 -18.04
N ASP A 3 -4.23 -0.80 -18.55
CA ASP A 3 -5.58 -1.31 -18.80
C ASP A 3 -6.04 -2.17 -17.63
N ILE A 4 -6.93 -1.62 -16.81
CA ILE A 4 -7.51 -2.29 -15.64
C ILE A 4 -8.61 -3.27 -16.06
N SER A 5 -9.08 -3.21 -17.31
CA SER A 5 -10.14 -4.10 -17.79
C SER A 5 -9.74 -5.58 -17.78
N VAL A 6 -8.44 -5.89 -17.74
CA VAL A 6 -7.90 -7.26 -17.58
C VAL A 6 -8.31 -7.92 -16.27
N PHE A 7 -8.76 -7.14 -15.28
CA PHE A 7 -9.25 -7.62 -13.99
C PHE A 7 -10.76 -7.84 -13.95
N ASN A 8 -11.48 -7.52 -15.04
CA ASN A 8 -12.93 -7.66 -15.09
C ASN A 8 -13.33 -9.15 -15.11
N GLY A 9 -14.26 -9.52 -14.22
CA GLY A 9 -14.76 -10.89 -14.13
C GLY A 9 -13.84 -11.86 -13.36
N LEU A 10 -12.66 -11.42 -12.94
CA LEU A 10 -11.79 -12.18 -12.03
C LEU A 10 -12.38 -12.23 -10.62
N SER A 11 -12.18 -13.36 -9.96
CA SER A 11 -12.38 -13.49 -8.52
C SER A 11 -11.44 -12.57 -7.73
N GLU A 12 -11.76 -12.33 -6.46
CA GLU A 12 -10.92 -11.49 -5.60
C GLU A 12 -9.50 -12.08 -5.43
N GLU A 13 -9.39 -13.41 -5.35
CA GLU A 13 -8.10 -14.12 -5.26
C GLU A 13 -7.27 -13.92 -6.53
N GLU A 14 -7.86 -14.16 -7.71
CA GLU A 14 -7.19 -13.93 -9.00
C GLU A 14 -6.75 -12.46 -9.17
N LYS A 15 -7.56 -11.50 -8.69
CA LYS A 15 -7.18 -10.08 -8.69
C LYS A 15 -5.93 -9.84 -7.84
N TYR A 16 -5.85 -10.41 -6.64
CA TYR A 16 -4.66 -10.27 -5.79
C TYR A 16 -3.42 -10.92 -6.41
N GLU A 17 -3.55 -12.12 -6.96
CA GLU A 17 -2.43 -12.82 -7.62
C GLU A 17 -1.88 -12.02 -8.80
N ASN A 18 -2.76 -11.55 -9.69
CA ASN A 18 -2.36 -10.73 -10.83
C ASN A 18 -1.77 -9.38 -10.39
N MET A 19 -2.31 -8.77 -9.33
CA MET A 19 -1.76 -7.53 -8.78
C MET A 19 -0.32 -7.71 -8.28
N VAL A 20 0.00 -8.85 -7.65
CA VAL A 20 1.38 -9.14 -7.20
C VAL A 20 2.32 -9.25 -8.40
N ILE A 21 1.94 -10.01 -9.44
CA ILE A 21 2.75 -10.16 -10.66
C ILE A 21 3.01 -8.80 -11.33
N MET A 22 1.97 -7.97 -11.43
CA MET A 22 2.09 -6.64 -12.02
C MET A 22 2.94 -5.71 -11.17
N LEU A 23 2.81 -5.78 -9.85
CA LEU A 23 3.63 -4.98 -8.94
C LEU A 23 5.10 -5.36 -9.08
N GLU A 24 5.43 -6.65 -9.08
CA GLU A 24 6.80 -7.15 -9.25
C GLU A 24 7.43 -6.59 -10.53
N GLY A 25 6.75 -6.69 -11.68
CA GLY A 25 7.26 -6.14 -12.93
C GLY A 25 7.39 -4.61 -12.95
N LEU A 26 6.59 -3.90 -12.15
CA LEU A 26 6.63 -2.44 -12.05
C LEU A 26 7.79 -1.93 -11.19
N ILE A 27 8.25 -2.71 -10.22
CA ILE A 27 9.27 -2.30 -9.24
C ILE A 27 10.62 -3.01 -9.40
N SER A 28 10.71 -4.07 -10.21
CA SER A 28 11.91 -4.93 -10.27
C SER A 28 13.17 -4.22 -10.79
N ASP A 29 13.00 -3.30 -11.74
CA ASP A 29 14.12 -2.59 -12.38
C ASP A 29 14.40 -1.21 -11.78
N GLU A 30 13.54 -0.74 -10.87
CA GLU A 30 13.66 0.57 -10.21
C GLU A 30 14.26 0.41 -8.81
N LYS A 31 15.24 1.26 -8.48
CA LYS A 31 15.96 1.24 -7.20
C LYS A 31 15.47 2.32 -6.24
N ASP A 32 14.81 3.35 -6.74
CA ASP A 32 14.25 4.40 -5.90
C ASP A 32 13.02 3.90 -5.13
N VAL A 33 13.17 3.89 -3.80
CA VAL A 33 12.14 3.38 -2.89
C VAL A 33 10.87 4.25 -2.95
N ILE A 34 10.98 5.56 -3.16
CA ILE A 34 9.82 6.44 -3.21
C ILE A 34 9.03 6.19 -4.49
N THR A 35 9.70 6.03 -5.63
CA THR A 35 9.08 5.63 -6.90
C THR A 35 8.35 4.30 -6.72
N ASN A 36 9.00 3.29 -6.15
CA ASN A 36 8.41 1.96 -5.94
C ASN A 36 7.19 1.99 -5.02
N LEU A 37 7.26 2.68 -3.88
CA LEU A 37 6.13 2.80 -2.96
C LEU A 37 4.97 3.62 -3.56
N SER A 38 5.29 4.65 -4.36
CA SER A 38 4.28 5.45 -5.06
C SER A 38 3.51 4.59 -6.07
N ASN A 39 4.24 3.85 -6.91
CA ASN A 39 3.68 2.91 -7.89
C ASN A 39 2.87 1.80 -7.21
N ALA A 40 3.36 1.23 -6.11
CA ALA A 40 2.63 0.24 -5.34
C ALA A 40 1.30 0.77 -4.82
N SER A 41 1.30 1.96 -4.19
CA SER A 41 0.07 2.56 -3.68
C SER A 41 -0.94 2.87 -4.80
N ALA A 42 -0.46 3.35 -5.95
CA ALA A 42 -1.31 3.65 -7.11
C ALA A 42 -1.95 2.39 -7.69
N LEU A 43 -1.17 1.32 -7.84
CA LEU A 43 -1.65 0.03 -8.34
C LEU A 43 -2.73 -0.56 -7.43
N ILE A 44 -2.48 -0.61 -6.11
CA ILE A 44 -3.45 -1.16 -5.15
C ILE A 44 -4.73 -0.32 -5.16
N ASN A 45 -4.63 1.00 -5.21
CA ASN A 45 -5.80 1.90 -5.27
C ASN A 45 -6.64 1.70 -6.54
N ALA A 46 -6.00 1.33 -7.65
CA ALA A 46 -6.68 1.14 -8.92
C ALA A 46 -7.42 -0.20 -9.01
N LEU A 47 -6.99 -1.21 -8.25
CA LEU A 47 -7.47 -2.59 -8.40
C LEU A 47 -8.38 -3.07 -7.26
N ILE A 48 -8.24 -2.47 -6.06
CA ILE A 48 -9.05 -2.85 -4.91
C ILE A 48 -10.31 -1.98 -4.83
N ASP A 49 -11.45 -2.63 -5.02
CA ASP A 49 -12.75 -1.99 -4.92
C ASP A 49 -13.06 -1.53 -3.48
N ARG A 50 -13.75 -0.39 -3.34
CA ARG A 50 -14.21 0.18 -2.05
C ARG A 50 -13.10 0.52 -1.06
N ILE A 51 -11.94 0.95 -1.56
CA ILE A 51 -10.87 1.54 -0.74
C ILE A 51 -10.96 3.08 -0.75
N ASN A 52 -10.79 3.72 0.41
CA ASN A 52 -10.72 5.18 0.51
C ASN A 52 -9.32 5.70 0.85
N TRP A 53 -8.40 4.80 1.24
CA TRP A 53 -7.04 5.12 1.58
C TRP A 53 -6.13 3.90 1.44
N VAL A 54 -4.99 4.06 0.77
CA VAL A 54 -3.93 3.05 0.71
C VAL A 54 -2.56 3.71 0.66
N GLY A 55 -1.61 3.18 1.39
CA GLY A 55 -0.26 3.74 1.40
C GLY A 55 0.60 3.18 2.51
N PHE A 56 1.71 3.86 2.75
CA PHE A 56 2.77 3.36 3.61
C PHE A 56 3.09 4.35 4.73
N TYR A 57 3.44 3.80 5.89
CA TYR A 57 4.17 4.51 6.93
C TYR A 57 5.58 3.91 7.04
N ILE A 58 6.58 4.77 7.08
CA ILE A 58 8.00 4.40 7.10
C ILE A 58 8.57 4.70 8.48
N MET A 59 9.27 3.73 9.07
CA MET A 59 9.94 3.91 10.36
C MET A 59 11.08 4.93 10.23
N LYS A 60 11.01 6.04 10.98
CA LYS A 60 12.06 7.05 11.08
C LYS A 60 12.16 7.55 12.52
N ASN A 61 13.35 7.47 13.10
CA ASN A 61 13.64 7.95 14.46
C ASN A 61 12.65 7.42 15.53
N GLY A 62 12.26 6.15 15.43
CA GLY A 62 11.35 5.50 16.39
C GLY A 62 9.87 5.80 16.20
N GLU A 63 9.50 6.51 15.13
CA GLU A 63 8.12 6.82 14.78
C GLU A 63 7.79 6.34 13.36
N LEU A 64 6.51 6.09 13.12
CA LEU A 64 5.97 5.87 11.78
C LEU A 64 5.72 7.24 11.13
N VAL A 65 6.38 7.53 10.03
CA VAL A 65 6.22 8.77 9.25
C VAL A 65 5.48 8.45 7.96
N LEU A 66 4.48 9.28 7.61
CA LEU A 66 3.70 9.10 6.39
C LEU A 66 4.61 9.09 5.14
N GLY A 67 4.52 8.02 4.35
CA GLY A 67 5.18 7.85 3.06
C GLY A 67 4.18 8.03 1.90
N PRO A 68 4.51 7.53 0.68
CA PRO A 68 3.58 7.58 -0.45
C PRO A 68 2.24 6.89 -0.17
N PHE A 69 1.15 7.50 -0.65
CA PHE A 69 -0.22 7.02 -0.45
C PHE A 69 -1.16 7.55 -1.53
N GLN A 70 -2.35 6.94 -1.62
CA GLN A 70 -3.50 7.41 -2.38
C GLN A 70 -4.68 7.64 -1.41
N GLY A 71 -5.39 8.75 -1.61
CA GLY A 71 -6.54 9.14 -0.78
C GLY A 71 -6.40 10.56 -0.21
N LEU A 72 -7.25 10.89 0.76
CA LEU A 72 -7.21 12.17 1.45
C LEU A 72 -5.99 12.27 2.41
N PRO A 73 -5.56 13.49 2.78
CA PRO A 73 -4.49 13.69 3.76
C PRO A 73 -4.73 12.92 5.08
N ALA A 74 -3.67 12.36 5.64
CA ALA A 74 -3.69 11.51 6.83
C ALA A 74 -2.68 11.97 7.90
N CYS A 75 -2.54 11.22 8.99
CA CYS A 75 -1.62 11.55 10.09
C CYS A 75 -0.15 11.58 9.62
N ASN A 76 0.54 12.70 9.80
CA ASN A 76 1.95 12.80 9.38
C ASN A 76 2.90 11.88 10.16
N ARG A 77 2.62 11.67 11.45
CA ARG A 77 3.44 10.86 12.38
C ARG A 77 2.55 10.01 13.28
N ILE A 78 2.96 8.78 13.54
CA ILE A 78 2.29 7.85 14.46
C ILE A 78 3.34 7.23 15.40
N LYS A 79 3.09 7.30 16.72
CA LYS A 79 3.92 6.63 17.72
C LYS A 79 3.71 5.12 17.64
N VAL A 80 4.79 4.34 17.83
CA VAL A 80 4.68 2.89 17.94
C VAL A 80 3.74 2.51 19.10
N GLY A 81 2.83 1.58 18.84
CA GLY A 81 1.77 1.17 19.78
C GLY A 81 0.53 2.08 19.80
N ALA A 82 0.49 3.18 19.04
CA ALA A 82 -0.67 4.07 18.99
C ALA A 82 -1.57 3.79 17.79
N GLY A 83 -2.87 3.61 18.05
CA GLY A 83 -3.86 3.34 16.99
C GLY A 83 -3.57 2.05 16.20
N VAL A 84 -4.28 1.84 15.09
CA VAL A 84 -4.18 0.59 14.32
C VAL A 84 -2.77 0.40 13.72
N CYS A 85 -2.25 1.40 13.02
CA CYS A 85 -0.93 1.32 12.38
C CYS A 85 0.22 1.20 13.40
N GLY A 86 0.16 1.97 14.50
CA GLY A 86 1.18 1.92 15.54
C GLY A 86 1.19 0.57 16.27
N THR A 87 0.03 0.00 16.56
CA THR A 87 -0.07 -1.35 17.16
C THR A 87 0.43 -2.43 16.20
N ALA A 88 0.09 -2.35 14.90
CA ALA A 88 0.61 -3.28 13.89
C ALA A 88 2.16 -3.27 13.86
N ALA A 89 2.77 -2.07 13.89
CA ALA A 89 4.22 -1.93 13.92
C ALA A 89 4.86 -2.44 15.21
N LYS A 90 4.19 -2.27 16.36
CA LYS A 90 4.66 -2.77 17.66
C LYS A 90 4.65 -4.30 17.72
N ASP A 91 3.53 -4.90 17.35
CA ASP A 91 3.28 -6.33 17.54
C ASP A 91 3.76 -7.18 16.36
N LYS A 92 4.19 -6.53 15.27
CA LYS A 92 4.62 -7.16 14.01
C LYS A 92 3.59 -8.13 13.45
N LYS A 93 2.32 -7.72 13.51
CA LYS A 93 1.16 -8.50 13.06
C LYS A 93 0.18 -7.61 12.33
N SER A 94 -0.49 -8.17 11.33
CA SER A 94 -1.59 -7.50 10.64
C SER A 94 -2.72 -7.20 11.63
N MET A 95 -3.21 -5.97 11.60
CA MET A 95 -4.33 -5.52 12.43
C MET A 95 -5.55 -5.30 11.55
N ARG A 96 -6.71 -5.72 12.05
CA ARG A 96 -8.01 -5.45 11.43
C ARG A 96 -8.92 -4.82 12.48
N LYS A 97 -9.64 -3.76 12.10
CA LYS A 97 -10.67 -3.13 12.93
C LYS A 97 -12.01 -3.24 12.24
#